data_AF-A0A1J5WFA8-F1
#
_entry.id   AF-A0A1J5WFA8-F1
#
_cell.length_a   1.000
_cell.length_b   1.000
_cell.length_c   1.000
_cell.angle_alpha   90.00
_cell.angle_beta   90.00
_cell.angle_gamma   90.00
#
_symmetry.space_group_name_H-M   'P 1'
#
loop_
_entity.id
_entity.type
_entity.pdbx_description
1 polymer ?
#
loop_
_entity_poly.entity_id
_entity_poly.type
_entity_poly.pdbx_seq_one_letter_code
_entity_poly.pdbx_strand_id
1 'polypeptide(L)'
;NKLIPKSKKLLRLIERVHGGETTAPRKIKALVLNKNSFFVFLEEARSIPKRKIHFEELIVTQSGKDTGPETETRIVVSKKISIKGNARVLRFIEFGPELSH
;
A
#
# COMPACT_ATOMS: atom_id res chain seq x y z
N ASN A 1 12.64 8.06 -19.26
CA ASN A 1 12.08 7.57 -17.97
C ASN A 1 11.86 6.06 -17.99
N LYS A 2 12.86 5.29 -17.54
CA LYS A 2 12.79 3.83 -17.47
C LYS A 2 12.11 3.46 -16.14
N LEU A 3 10.78 3.30 -16.14
CA LEU A 3 10.05 2.77 -14.99
C LEU A 3 10.65 1.42 -14.61
N ILE A 4 11.22 1.36 -13.40
CA ILE A 4 11.83 0.14 -12.83
C ILE A 4 10.77 -0.98 -12.93
N PRO A 5 11.13 -2.21 -13.33
CA PRO A 5 10.14 -3.29 -13.54
C PRO A 5 9.18 -3.54 -12.36
N LYS A 6 9.59 -3.17 -11.14
CA LYS A 6 8.78 -3.24 -9.92
C LYS A 6 7.69 -2.15 -9.86
N SER A 7 7.96 -0.92 -10.30
CA SER A 7 6.96 0.16 -10.35
C SER A 7 5.88 -0.12 -11.38
N LYS A 8 6.19 -0.73 -12.52
CA LYS A 8 5.15 -1.11 -13.50
C LYS A 8 4.13 -2.10 -12.95
N LYS A 9 4.55 -3.08 -12.14
CA LYS A 9 3.61 -4.01 -11.49
C LYS A 9 2.76 -3.31 -10.44
N LEU A 10 3.34 -2.33 -9.76
CA LEU A 10 2.73 -1.56 -8.70
C LEU A 10 1.70 -0.56 -9.24
N LEU A 11 2.06 0.19 -10.28
CA LEU A 11 1.17 1.05 -11.04
C LEU A 11 -0.01 0.27 -11.62
N ARG A 12 0.22 -0.94 -12.18
CA ARG A 12 -0.88 -1.81 -12.63
C ARG A 12 -1.80 -2.26 -11.49
N LEU A 13 -1.27 -2.43 -10.28
CA LEU A 13 -2.08 -2.77 -9.09
C LEU A 13 -2.97 -1.57 -8.72
N ILE A 14 -2.39 -0.37 -8.74
CA ILE A 14 -3.09 0.90 -8.49
C ILE A 14 -4.16 1.17 -9.54
N GLU A 15 -3.83 1.02 -10.82
CA GLU A 15 -4.77 1.10 -11.95
C GLU A 15 -5.89 0.07 -11.84
N ARG A 16 -5.63 -1.15 -11.35
CA ARG A 16 -6.69 -2.15 -11.12
C ARG A 16 -7.64 -1.77 -9.99
N VAL A 17 -7.16 -1.06 -8.97
CA VAL A 17 -8.01 -0.61 -7.85
C VAL A 17 -8.81 0.63 -8.22
N HIS A 18 -8.26 1.51 -9.06
CA HIS A 18 -8.83 2.83 -9.33
C HIS A 18 -9.31 3.08 -10.77
N GLY A 19 -8.93 2.24 -11.74
CA GLY A 19 -9.10 2.48 -13.18
C GLY A 19 -9.93 1.46 -13.97
N GLY A 20 -10.65 0.53 -13.32
CA GLY A 20 -11.44 -0.50 -14.04
C GLY A 20 -12.83 -0.79 -13.46
N GLU A 21 -13.86 -0.32 -14.19
CA GLU A 21 -15.29 -0.67 -14.21
C GLU A 21 -16.06 -0.98 -12.90
N THR A 22 -16.94 -0.01 -12.57
CA THR A 22 -18.20 -0.12 -11.80
C THR A 22 -18.15 -0.32 -10.27
N THR A 23 -18.59 0.74 -9.58
CA THR A 23 -19.39 0.78 -8.32
C THR A 23 -18.75 0.56 -6.94
N ALA A 24 -17.53 0.03 -6.80
CA ALA A 24 -16.83 0.05 -5.51
C ALA A 24 -15.31 -0.08 -5.67
N PRO A 25 -14.47 0.54 -4.81
CA PRO A 25 -13.05 0.26 -4.80
C PRO A 25 -12.86 -1.25 -4.55
N ARG A 26 -12.31 -1.99 -5.52
CA ARG A 26 -12.03 -3.43 -5.33
C ARG A 26 -11.00 -3.58 -4.21
N LYS A 27 -11.40 -4.17 -3.08
CA LYS A 27 -10.50 -4.58 -1.99
C LYS A 27 -9.45 -5.55 -2.57
N ILE A 28 -8.16 -5.24 -2.46
CA ILE A 28 -7.10 -6.17 -2.86
C ILE A 28 -6.99 -7.26 -1.79
N LYS A 29 -7.06 -8.54 -2.17
CA LYS A 29 -6.98 -9.65 -1.23
C LYS A 29 -5.66 -9.69 -0.46
N ALA A 30 -4.52 -9.66 -1.13
CA ALA A 30 -3.22 -9.74 -0.46
C ALA A 30 -2.14 -8.95 -1.19
N LEU A 31 -1.26 -8.29 -0.43
CA LEU A 31 -0.05 -7.67 -0.94
C LEU A 31 1.14 -7.91 -0.02
N VAL A 32 2.28 -8.26 -0.63
CA VAL A 32 3.56 -8.43 0.06
C VAL A 32 4.54 -7.37 -0.44
N LEU A 33 5.04 -6.53 0.46
CA LEU A 33 6.01 -5.47 0.20
C LEU A 33 7.32 -5.78 0.95
N ASN A 34 8.45 -5.68 0.27
CA ASN A 34 9.77 -6.03 0.81
C ASN A 34 10.82 -4.93 0.58
N LYS A 35 11.84 -4.89 1.46
CA LYS A 35 13.14 -4.21 1.26
C LYS A 35 13.01 -2.80 0.63
N ASN A 36 12.20 -1.94 1.26
CA ASN A 36 11.94 -0.54 0.89
C ASN A 36 10.84 -0.31 -0.17
N SER A 37 10.17 -1.34 -0.66
CA SER A 37 9.08 -1.17 -1.62
C SER A 37 7.82 -0.53 -1.03
N PHE A 38 7.68 -0.49 0.30
CA PHE A 38 6.51 0.10 0.96
C PHE A 38 6.44 1.62 0.78
N PHE A 39 7.55 2.32 1.01
CA PHE A 39 7.59 3.79 0.84
C PHE A 39 7.55 4.20 -0.63
N VAL A 40 8.21 3.44 -1.51
CA VAL A 40 8.07 3.61 -2.97
C VAL A 40 6.61 3.43 -3.41
N PHE A 41 5.91 2.43 -2.84
CA PHE A 41 4.49 2.24 -3.10
C PHE A 41 3.63 3.42 -2.67
N LEU A 42 3.88 3.98 -1.49
CA LEU A 42 3.14 5.14 -1.01
C LEU A 42 3.36 6.39 -1.87
N GLU A 43 4.59 6.60 -2.37
CA GLU A 43 4.88 7.69 -3.32
C GLU A 43 4.15 7.50 -4.64
N GLU A 44 4.16 6.29 -5.21
CA GLU A 44 3.41 6.02 -6.44
C GLU A 44 1.89 6.17 -6.22
N ALA A 45 1.40 5.73 -5.07
CA ALA A 45 0.00 5.84 -4.66
C ALA A 45 -0.46 7.28 -4.40
N ARG A 46 0.46 8.24 -4.19
CA ARG A 46 0.12 9.67 -4.08
C ARG A 46 -0.62 10.20 -5.31
N SER A 47 -0.39 9.59 -6.48
CA SER A 47 -1.04 9.96 -7.75
C SER A 47 -2.54 9.59 -7.79
N ILE A 48 -3.01 8.78 -6.84
CA ILE A 48 -4.41 8.36 -6.76
C ILE A 48 -5.26 9.52 -6.19
N PRO A 49 -6.40 9.89 -6.81
CA PRO A 49 -7.24 11.01 -6.34
C PRO A 49 -7.68 10.92 -4.88
N LYS A 50 -7.99 9.70 -4.39
CA LYS A 50 -8.42 9.47 -3.00
C LYS A 50 -7.28 9.25 -2.02
N ARG A 51 -6.06 8.99 -2.52
CA ARG A 51 -4.86 8.63 -1.73
C ARG A 51 -5.12 7.56 -0.66
N LYS A 52 -6.12 6.71 -0.89
CA LYS A 52 -6.60 5.70 0.06
C LYS A 52 -6.78 4.39 -0.67
N ILE A 53 -6.06 3.37 -0.21
CA ILE A 53 -6.02 2.03 -0.84
C ILE A 53 -6.48 1.00 0.17
N HIS A 54 -7.35 0.09 -0.24
CA HIS A 54 -7.92 -0.93 0.63
C HIS A 54 -7.33 -2.32 0.33
N PHE A 55 -6.83 -2.97 1.38
CA PHE A 55 -6.36 -4.36 1.37
C PHE A 55 -7.11 -5.19 2.40
N GLU A 56 -7.31 -6.47 2.09
CA GLU A 56 -7.69 -7.46 3.10
C GLU A 56 -6.46 -7.87 3.90
N GLU A 57 -5.39 -8.28 3.21
CA GLU A 57 -4.15 -8.73 3.83
C GLU A 57 -2.93 -7.94 3.34
N LEU A 58 -2.10 -7.50 4.29
CA LEU A 58 -0.88 -6.75 4.01
C LEU A 58 0.31 -7.32 4.79
N ILE A 59 1.35 -7.73 4.08
CA ILE A 59 2.63 -8.14 4.67
C ILE A 59 3.70 -7.15 4.25
N VAL A 60 4.31 -6.48 5.22
CA VAL A 60 5.38 -5.51 5.00
C VAL A 60 6.65 -5.99 5.68
N THR A 61 7.73 -6.11 4.92
CA THR A 61 9.08 -6.29 5.43
C THR A 61 9.93 -5.08 5.05
N GLN A 62 10.12 -4.16 6.00
CA GLN A 62 10.82 -2.89 5.80
C GLN A 62 12.10 -2.87 6.64
N SER A 63 13.21 -3.33 6.06
CA SER A 63 14.50 -3.44 6.75
C SER A 63 15.40 -2.19 6.64
N GLY A 64 14.94 -1.13 5.98
CA GLY A 64 15.70 0.12 5.77
C GLY A 64 15.47 1.18 6.85
N LYS A 65 16.43 2.11 6.96
CA LYS A 65 16.37 3.29 7.85
C LYS A 65 15.55 4.46 7.26
N ASP A 66 14.87 4.24 6.13
CA ASP A 66 14.07 5.27 5.48
C ASP A 66 13.09 5.94 6.46
N THR A 67 12.99 7.27 6.34
CA THR A 67 12.06 8.10 7.11
C THR A 67 10.63 7.99 6.63
N GLY A 68 10.44 7.40 5.45
CA GLY A 68 9.17 7.38 4.78
C GLY A 68 8.89 8.68 4.02
N PRO A 69 7.93 8.64 3.09
CA PRO A 69 7.59 9.77 2.24
C PRO A 69 6.72 10.79 2.97
N GLU A 70 6.82 12.06 2.57
CA GLU A 70 5.90 13.12 2.99
C GLU A 70 4.62 13.06 2.17
N THR A 71 3.74 12.13 2.55
CA THR A 71 2.48 11.87 1.85
C THR A 71 1.34 11.63 2.84
N GLU A 72 0.14 12.08 2.45
CA GLU A 72 -1.10 11.81 3.18
C GLU A 72 -1.70 10.44 2.83
N THR A 73 -1.02 9.68 1.96
CA THR A 73 -1.53 8.39 1.47
C THR A 73 -1.73 7.41 2.61
N ARG A 74 -2.94 6.84 2.69
CA ARG A 74 -3.34 5.86 3.70
C ARG A 74 -3.61 4.50 3.06
N ILE A 75 -3.15 3.47 3.72
CA ILE A 75 -3.46 2.08 3.40
C ILE A 75 -4.41 1.55 4.46
N VAL A 76 -5.63 1.23 4.05
CA VAL A 76 -6.61 0.55 4.90
C VAL A 76 -6.36 -0.94 4.82
N VAL A 77 -6.22 -1.59 5.96
CA VAL A 77 -6.15 -3.06 6.05
C VAL A 77 -7.39 -3.54 6.78
N SER A 78 -8.02 -4.60 6.30
CA SER A 78 -9.33 -5.04 6.83
C SER A 78 -9.33 -6.44 7.44
N LYS A 79 -8.39 -7.34 7.12
CA LYS A 79 -8.38 -8.70 7.70
C LYS A 79 -7.09 -9.02 8.45
N LYS A 80 -5.93 -8.78 7.84
CA LYS A 80 -4.66 -9.21 8.40
C LYS A 80 -3.52 -8.27 8.04
N ILE A 81 -2.68 -7.96 9.02
CA ILE A 81 -1.44 -7.25 8.80
C ILE A 81 -0.27 -7.97 9.45
N SER A 82 0.88 -7.99 8.78
CA SER A 82 2.15 -8.43 9.35
C SER A 82 3.24 -7.45 8.97
N ILE A 83 3.81 -6.74 9.93
CA ILE A 83 4.89 -5.78 9.71
C ILE A 83 6.15 -6.31 10.39
N LYS A 84 7.25 -6.39 9.64
CA LYS A 84 8.58 -6.73 10.14
C LYS A 84 9.56 -5.60 9.79
N GLY A 85 10.27 -5.09 10.79
CA GLY A 85 11.29 -4.05 10.63
C GLY A 85 10.83 -2.66 11.08
N ASN A 86 10.85 -1.68 10.17
CA ASN A 86 10.68 -0.25 10.49
C ASN A 86 9.26 0.10 10.95
N ALA A 87 9.12 0.53 12.20
CA ALA A 87 7.85 0.90 12.82
C ALA A 87 7.14 2.09 12.16
N ARG A 88 7.86 2.95 11.40
CA ARG A 88 7.25 4.09 10.69
C ARG A 88 6.21 3.68 9.65
N VAL A 89 6.24 2.44 9.19
CA VAL A 89 5.20 1.85 8.32
C VAL A 89 3.81 2.05 8.91
N LEU A 90 3.66 1.91 10.24
CA LEU A 90 2.39 2.05 10.95
C LEU A 90 1.74 3.43 10.76
N ARG A 91 2.54 4.48 10.53
CA ARG A 91 2.02 5.85 10.34
C ARG A 91 1.14 5.98 9.10
N PHE A 92 1.22 5.06 8.15
CA PHE A 92 0.48 5.09 6.89
C PHE A 92 -0.63 4.04 6.85
N ILE A 93 -0.81 3.26 7.92
CA ILE A 93 -1.83 2.21 8.01
C ILE A 93 -3.04 2.73 8.78
N GLU A 94 -4.22 2.46 8.24
CA GLU A 94 -5.50 2.59 8.92
C GLU A 94 -6.09 1.19 9.10
N PHE A 95 -6.47 0.85 10.33
CA PHE A 95 -7.08 -0.44 10.62
C PHE A 95 -8.58 -0.36 10.40
N GLY A 96 -9.08 -1.16 9.46
CA GLY A 96 -10.51 -1.32 9.24
C GLY A 96 -11.18 -2.05 10.39
N PRO A 97 -12.50 -1.89 10.56
CA PRO A 97 -13.27 -2.46 11.68
C PRO A 97 -13.30 -4.00 11.69
N GLU A 98 -12.94 -4.61 10.56
CA GLU A 98 -12.91 -6.07 10.34
C GLU A 98 -11.61 -6.73 10.84
N LEU A 99 -10.60 -5.94 11.26
CA LEU A 99 -9.35 -6.49 11.77
C LEU A 99 -9.55 -7.11 13.14
N SER A 100 -9.36 -8.43 13.21
CA SER A 100 -9.20 -9.14 14.47
C SER A 100 -7.86 -8.70 15.09
N HIS A 101 -7.94 -7.95 16.19
CA HIS A 101 -6.79 -7.58 17.02
C HIS A 101 -6.46 -8.67 18.03
#